data_AF-A0A329KEA3-F1
#
_entry.id   AF-A0A329KEA3-F1
#
_cell.length_a   1.000
_cell.length_b   1.000
_cell.length_c   1.000
_cell.angle_alpha   90.00
_cell.angle_beta   90.00
_cell.angle_gamma   90.00
#
_symmetry.space_group_name_H-M   'P 1'
#
loop_
_entity.id
_entity.type
_entity.pdbx_description
1 polymer ?
#
loop_
_entity_poly.entity_id
_entity_poly.type
_entity_poly.pdbx_seq_one_letter_code
_entity_poly.pdbx_strand_id
1 'polypeptide(L)' 'MWSWIIPILTLIVGAAGGFAGGVFYLKRQMEKMQSNPEMLAKMAKQMGYNLNKQQMNKVQNMMKNQKFR' A
#
# COMPACT_ATOMS: atom_id res chain seq x y z
N MET A 1 -15.81 29.00 -29.34
CA MET A 1 -15.36 29.05 -27.93
C MET A 1 -15.58 27.72 -27.22
N TRP A 2 -16.80 27.15 -27.25
CA TRP A 2 -17.11 25.84 -26.65
C TRP A 2 -16.27 24.66 -27.16
N SER A 3 -15.87 24.64 -28.43
CA SER A 3 -15.02 23.58 -29.01
C SER A 3 -13.64 23.46 -28.37
N TRP A 4 -13.16 24.49 -27.67
CA TRP A 4 -11.90 24.45 -26.91
C TRP A 4 -12.13 24.13 -25.43
N ILE A 5 -13.26 24.58 -24.87
CA ILE A 5 -13.61 24.38 -23.46
C ILE A 5 -13.88 22.90 -23.15
N ILE A 6 -14.64 22.22 -24.03
CA ILE A 6 -15.00 20.81 -23.86
C ILE A 6 -13.77 19.90 -23.74
N PRO A 7 -12.80 19.91 -24.68
CA PRO A 7 -11.64 19.04 -24.59
C PRO A 7 -10.76 19.33 -23.37
N ILE A 8 -10.62 20.60 -22.97
CA ILE A 8 -9.85 20.97 -21.76
C ILE A 8 -10.50 20.38 -20.51
N LEU A 9 -11.82 20.51 -20.36
CA LEU A 9 -12.54 19.92 -19.22
C LEU A 9 -12.47 18.39 -19.23
N THR A 10 -12.58 17.75 -20.39
CA THR A 10 -12.43 16.29 -20.51
C THR A 10 -11.06 15.83 -20.04
N LEU A 11 -9.99 16.54 -20.42
CA LEU A 11 -8.63 16.22 -19.97
C LEU A 11 -8.47 16.40 -18.46
N ILE A 12 -9.03 17.46 -17.88
CA ILE A 12 -8.99 17.70 -16.42
C ILE A 12 -9.75 16.62 -15.67
N VAL A 13 -10.97 16.27 -16.12
CA VAL A 13 -11.79 15.22 -15.49
C VAL A 13 -11.13 13.85 -15.63
N GLY A 14 -10.56 13.55 -16.81
CA GLY A 14 -9.80 12.31 -17.03
C GLY A 14 -8.55 12.23 -16.16
N ALA A 15 -7.78 13.31 -16.05
CA ALA A 15 -6.60 13.39 -15.19
C ALA A 15 -6.97 13.27 -13.71
N ALA A 16 -7.98 14.02 -13.26
CA ALA A 16 -8.45 13.98 -11.88
C ALA A 16 -9.04 12.61 -11.51
N GLY A 17 -9.88 12.04 -12.38
CA GLY A 17 -10.46 10.72 -12.19
C GLY A 17 -9.42 9.60 -12.22
N GLY A 18 -8.48 9.65 -13.17
CA GLY A 18 -7.37 8.69 -13.26
C GLY A 18 -6.42 8.78 -12.07
N PHE A 19 -6.07 9.98 -11.62
CA PHE A 19 -5.23 10.18 -10.44
C PHE A 19 -5.93 9.72 -9.16
N ALA A 20 -7.20 10.10 -8.96
CA ALA A 20 -7.97 9.66 -7.79
C ALA A 20 -8.13 8.13 -7.76
N GLY A 21 -8.43 7.51 -8.91
CA GLY A 21 -8.50 6.06 -9.05
C GLY A 21 -7.16 5.37 -8.76
N GLY A 22 -6.06 5.91 -9.29
CA GLY A 22 -4.71 5.41 -9.03
C GLY A 22 -4.30 5.49 -7.56
N VAL A 23 -4.54 6.64 -6.90
CA VAL A 23 -4.28 6.82 -5.48
C VAL A 23 -5.14 5.88 -4.63
N PHE A 24 -6.43 5.73 -4.95
CA PHE A 24 -7.32 4.80 -4.23
C PHE A 24 -6.86 3.34 -4.38
N TYR A 25 -6.43 2.95 -5.57
CA TYR A 25 -5.90 1.61 -5.83
C TYR A 25 -4.60 1.35 -5.05
N LEU A 26 -3.66 2.29 -5.07
CA LEU A 26 -2.40 2.20 -4.32
C LEU A 26 -2.64 2.17 -2.81
N LYS A 27 -3.55 3.01 -2.31
CA LYS A 27 -3.95 3.00 -0.89
C LYS A 27 -4.46 1.62 -0.48
N ARG A 28 -5.35 1.04 -1.30
CA ARG A 28 -5.95 -0.28 -1.04
C ARG A 28 -4.94 -1.43 -1.17
N GLN A 29 -3.92 -1.30 -2.01
CA GLN A 29 -2.79 -2.23 -2.05
C GLN A 29 -1.92 -2.15 -0.80
N MET A 30 -1.60 -0.93 -0.34
CA MET A 30 -0.79 -0.74 0.86
C MET A 30 -1.51 -1.21 2.12
N GLU A 31 -2.82 -0.98 2.25
CA GLU A 31 -3.64 -1.52 3.35
C GLU A 31 -3.58 -3.06 3.38
N LYS A 32 -3.69 -3.73 2.23
CA LYS A 32 -3.52 -5.19 2.12
C LYS A 32 -2.10 -5.63 2.45
N MET A 33 -1.08 -4.85 2.08
CA MET A 33 0.32 -5.16 2.37
C MET A 33 0.64 -5.02 3.87
N GLN A 34 0.06 -4.04 4.56
CA GLN A 34 0.20 -3.86 6.01
C GLN A 34 -0.52 -4.94 6.82
N SER A 35 -1.64 -5.45 6.31
CA SER A 35 -2.39 -6.52 6.99
C SER A 35 -1.68 -7.88 7.00
N ASN A 36 -0.57 -8.04 6.28
CA ASN A 36 0.08 -9.33 6.10
C ASN A 36 1.47 -9.38 6.77
N PRO A 37 1.54 -9.69 8.09
CA PRO A 37 2.78 -9.72 8.86
C PRO A 37 3.84 -10.67 8.29
N GLU A 38 3.41 -11.70 7.56
CA GLU A 38 4.31 -12.65 6.90
C GLU A 38 5.08 -12.03 5.72
N MET A 39 4.45 -11.09 5.01
CA MET A 39 5.07 -10.44 3.84
C MET A 39 6.13 -9.44 4.30
N LEU A 40 5.87 -8.70 5.38
CA LEU A 40 6.85 -7.82 6.03
C LEU A 40 8.03 -8.61 6.58
N ALA A 41 7.79 -9.76 7.23
CA ALA A 41 8.85 -10.64 7.73
C ALA A 41 9.74 -11.18 6.59
N LYS A 42 9.15 -11.53 5.44
CA LYS A 42 9.89 -11.95 4.23
C LYS A 42 10.70 -10.79 3.64
N MET A 43 10.13 -9.59 3.58
CA MET A 43 10.79 -8.39 3.06
C MET A 43 12.00 -8.00 3.92
N ALA A 44 11.85 -8.02 5.25
CA ALA A 44 12.95 -7.78 6.19
C ALA A 44 14.07 -8.81 6.01
N LYS A 45 13.72 -10.10 5.88
CA LYS A 45 14.69 -11.18 5.64
C LYS A 45 15.41 -11.03 4.30
N GLN A 46 14.71 -10.60 3.24
CA GLN A 46 15.28 -10.34 1.92
C GLN A 46 16.18 -9.10 1.90
N MET A 47 15.91 -8.10 2.74
CA MET A 47 16.74 -6.89 2.89
C MET A 47 18.06 -7.14 3.65
N GLY A 48 18.36 -8.38 4.01
CA GLY A 48 19.61 -8.73 4.71
C GLY A 48 19.52 -8.69 6.23
N TYR A 49 18.34 -8.42 6.81
CA TYR A 49 18.14 -8.66 8.24
C TYR A 49 18.13 -10.18 8.47
N ASN A 50 19.27 -10.72 8.87
CA ASN A 50 19.43 -12.12 9.26
C ASN A 50 18.78 -12.34 10.64
N LEU A 51 17.44 -12.29 10.67
CA LEU A 51 16.65 -12.54 11.86
C LEU A 51 16.84 -14.01 12.27
N ASN A 52 17.47 -14.24 13.43
CA ASN A 52 17.55 -15.56 14.04
C ASN A 52 16.11 -16.09 14.28
N LYS A 53 15.89 -17.40 14.16
CA LYS A 53 14.59 -18.08 14.39
C LYS A 53 13.89 -17.63 15.68
N GLN A 54 14.67 -17.35 16.74
CA GLN A 54 14.14 -16.82 18.00
C GLN A 54 13.58 -15.39 17.87
N GLN A 55 14.24 -14.51 17.13
CA GLN A 55 13.78 -13.14 16.89
C GLN A 55 12.54 -13.13 16.01
N MET A 56 12.49 -14.00 14.98
CA MET A 56 11.31 -14.17 14.14
C MET A 56 10.07 -14.57 14.96
N ASN A 57 10.20 -15.55 15.87
CA ASN A 57 9.12 -15.96 16.76
C ASN A 57 8.68 -14.84 17.71
N LYS A 58 9.63 -14.05 18.25
CA LYS A 58 9.33 -12.91 19.13
C LYS A 58 8.55 -11.82 18.38
N VAL A 59 8.94 -11.50 17.14
CA VAL A 59 8.25 -10.50 16.30
C VAL A 59 6.88 -11.01 15.86
N GLN A 60 6.73 -12.29 15.49
CA GLN A 60 5.43 -12.91 15.19
C GLN A 60 4.45 -12.83 16.38
N ASN A 61 4.93 -13.09 17.59
CA ASN A 61 4.12 -12.98 18.81
C ASN A 61 3.73 -11.52 19.13
N MET A 62 4.64 -10.56 18.91
CA MET A 62 4.33 -9.14 19.09
C MET A 62 3.31 -8.64 18.05
N MET A 63 3.43 -9.06 16.78
CA MET A 63 2.48 -8.69 15.73
C MET A 63 1.08 -9.31 15.94
N LYS A 64 1.00 -10.57 16.43
CA LYS A 64 -0.28 -11.20 16.79
C LYS A 64 -1.03 -10.46 17.90
N ASN A 65 -0.30 -9.88 18.85
CA ASN A 65 -0.88 -9.15 19.98
C ASN A 65 -1.15 -7.66 19.67
N GLN A 66 -0.69 -7.14 18.53
CA GLN A 66 -1.00 -5.80 18.05
C GLN A 66 -2.35 -5.75 17.32
N LYS A 67 -3.33 -6.48 17.86
CA LYS A 67 -4.71 -6.46 17.33
C LYS A 67 -5.28 -5.08 17.65
N PHE A 68 -5.47 -4.29 16.59
CA PHE A 68 -6.14 -2.99 16.52
C PHE A 68 -7.21 -2.81 17.63
N ARG A 69 -7.02 -1.80 18.47
CA ARG A 69 -8.12 -1.16 19.22
C ARG A 69 -8.66 0.00 18.40
#